data_AF-L8JY93-F1
#
_entry.id   AF-L8JY93-F1
#
_cell.length_a   1.000
_cell.length_b   1.000
_cell.length_c   1.000
_cell.angle_alpha   90.00
_cell.angle_beta   90.00
_cell.angle_gamma   90.00
#
_symmetry.space_group_name_H-M   'P 1'
#
loop_
_entity.id
_entity.type
_entity.pdbx_description
1 polymer ?
#
loop_
_entity_poly.entity_id
_entity_poly.type
_entity_poly.pdbx_seq_one_letter_code
_entity_poly.pdbx_strand_id
1 'polypeptide(L)' 'MNRSDFLFSKMNFLTGAGSVLNIAGNYYSFNSSKNEREADLKAIKSDWCSVGEDISHAYKTMLSE' A
#
# COMPACT_ATOMS: atom_id res chain seq x y z
N MET A 1 -7.50 -2.27 2.34
CA MET A 1 -6.25 -1.67 2.84
C MET A 1 -5.17 -2.13 1.88
N ASN A 2 -4.68 -1.25 1.00
CA ASN A 2 -3.80 -1.62 -0.09
C ASN A 2 -2.49 -2.17 0.45
N ARG A 3 -2.23 -3.42 0.10
CA ARG A 3 -1.19 -4.30 0.62
C ARG A 3 0.23 -3.84 0.28
N SER A 4 0.38 -3.08 -0.79
CA SER A 4 1.63 -2.51 -1.30
C SER A 4 1.98 -1.14 -0.72
N ASP A 5 1.00 -0.41 -0.19
CA ASP A 5 1.15 1.05 0.03
C ASP A 5 1.77 1.36 1.40
N PHE A 6 2.22 0.34 2.12
CA PHE A 6 2.56 0.43 3.54
C PHE A 6 3.69 1.40 3.84
N LEU A 7 4.64 1.62 2.92
CA LEU A 7 5.74 2.58 3.09
C LEU A 7 5.55 3.85 2.27
N PHE A 8 4.44 3.98 1.54
CA PHE A 8 4.17 5.16 0.74
C PHE A 8 3.48 6.23 1.58
N SER A 9 3.77 7.49 1.23
CA SER A 9 3.04 8.62 1.81
C SER A 9 1.60 8.62 1.31
N LYS A 10 0.63 8.88 2.19
CA LYS A 10 -0.76 9.07 1.79
C LYS A 10 -0.93 10.47 1.20
N MET A 11 -0.98 10.56 -0.13
CA MET A 11 -1.36 11.79 -0.82
C MET A 11 -2.87 11.97 -0.87
N ASN A 12 -3.31 13.22 -0.78
CA ASN A 12 -4.65 13.65 -1.14
C ASN A 12 -4.57 14.84 -2.11
N PHE A 13 -5.70 15.22 -2.69
CA PHE A 13 -5.76 16.27 -3.72
C PHE A 13 -5.16 17.60 -3.26
N LEU A 14 -5.44 18.03 -2.02
CA LEU A 14 -4.93 19.28 -1.46
C LEU A 14 -3.42 19.21 -1.20
N THR A 15 -2.92 18.09 -0.68
CA THR A 15 -1.48 17.84 -0.53
C THR A 15 -0.78 17.92 -1.88
N GLY A 16 -1.37 17.38 -2.95
CA GLY A 16 -0.82 17.47 -4.31
C GLY A 16 -0.83 18.89 -4.89
N ALA A 17 -1.93 19.63 -4.74
CA ALA A 17 -2.01 21.02 -5.20
C ALA A 17 -1.03 21.94 -4.42
N GLY A 18 -0.94 21.74 -3.10
CA GLY A 18 -0.01 22.46 -2.24
C GLY A 18 1.46 22.16 -2.57
N SER A 19 1.80 20.92 -2.91
CA SER A 19 3.18 20.55 -3.24
C SER A 19 3.67 21.19 -4.54
N VAL A 20 2.81 21.36 -5.55
CA VAL A 20 3.13 22.08 -6.79
C VAL A 20 3.49 23.55 -6.51
N LEU A 21 2.75 24.18 -5.60
CA LEU A 21 2.94 25.59 -5.25
C LEU A 21 3.98 25.81 -4.13
N ASN A 22 4.46 24.72 -3.51
CA ASN A 22 5.41 24.70 -2.39
C ASN A 22 5.03 25.64 -1.21
N ILE A 23 3.75 25.71 -0.88
CA ILE A 23 3.23 26.69 0.12
C ILE A 23 3.69 26.37 1.55
N ALA A 24 3.79 25.09 1.91
CA ALA A 24 4.07 24.59 3.25
C ALA A 24 5.41 23.84 3.37
N GLY A 25 6.21 23.79 2.30
CA GLY A 25 7.47 23.07 2.27
C GLY A 25 7.30 21.56 2.09
N ASN A 26 7.58 20.76 3.13
CA ASN A 26 7.54 19.30 2.99
C ASN A 26 6.11 18.74 3.14
N TYR A 27 5.56 18.25 2.03
CA TYR A 27 4.23 17.65 1.96
C TYR A 27 4.22 16.13 2.15
N TYR A 28 5.39 15.50 2.19
CA TYR A 28 5.53 14.05 2.17
C TYR A 28 6.00 13.53 3.53
N SER A 29 5.10 12.83 4.21
CA SER A 29 5.43 11.98 5.36
C SER A 29 5.24 10.53 4.95
N PHE A 30 6.34 9.78 4.87
CA PHE A 30 6.30 8.38 4.51
C PHE A 30 5.92 7.53 5.72
N ASN A 31 5.07 6.54 5.50
CA ASN A 31 4.86 5.51 6.50
C ASN A 31 6.17 4.72 6.67
N SER A 32 6.50 4.33 7.90
CA SER A 32 7.73 3.60 8.22
C SER A 32 7.44 2.36 9.07
N SER A 33 8.31 1.35 8.94
CA SER A 33 8.42 0.26 9.90
C SER A 33 9.48 0.58 10.95
N LYS A 34 9.42 -0.06 12.12
CA LYS A 34 10.41 0.21 13.20
C LYS A 34 11.82 -0.21 12.81
N ASN A 35 11.96 -1.16 11.89
CA ASN A 35 13.22 -1.61 11.32
C ASN A 35 13.00 -2.26 9.94
N GLU A 36 14.10 -2.45 9.20
CA GLU A 36 14.12 -3.05 7.86
C GLU A 36 13.49 -4.45 7.85
N ARG A 37 13.86 -5.30 8.82
CA ARG A 37 13.32 -6.67 8.92
C ARG A 37 11.79 -6.69 9.03
N GLU A 38 11.19 -5.76 9.76
CA GLU A 38 9.73 -5.64 9.86
C GLU A 38 9.12 -5.20 8.52
N ALA A 39 9.77 -4.30 7.78
CA ALA A 39 9.31 -3.88 6.46
C ALA A 39 9.32 -5.06 5.47
N ASP A 40 10.41 -5.82 5.42
CA ASP A 40 10.55 -6.97 4.53
C ASP A 40 9.51 -8.06 4.83
N LEU A 41 9.32 -8.37 6.12
CA LEU A 41 8.32 -9.35 6.55
C LEU A 41 6.90 -8.93 6.17
N LYS A 42 6.58 -7.64 6.31
CA LYS A 42 5.27 -7.10 5.89
C LYS A 42 5.10 -7.19 4.38
N ALA A 43 6.12 -6.85 3.60
CA ALA A 43 6.08 -6.92 2.14
C ALA A 43 5.85 -8.36 1.66
N ILE A 44 6.67 -9.32 2.11
CA ILE A 44 6.55 -10.74 1.73
C ILE A 44 5.19 -11.30 2.13
N LYS A 45 4.72 -11.00 3.36
CA LYS A 45 3.39 -11.43 3.81
C LYS A 45 2.29 -10.88 2.90
N SER A 46 2.41 -9.62 2.51
CA SER A 46 1.47 -8.96 1.60
C SER A 46 1.35 -9.70 0.27
N ASP A 47 2.48 -10.06 -0.33
CA ASP A 47 2.51 -10.74 -1.63
C ASP A 47 1.81 -12.10 -1.55
N TRP A 48 2.11 -12.89 -0.52
CA TRP A 48 1.45 -14.18 -0.29
C TRP A 48 -0.06 -14.05 -0.05
N CYS A 49 -0.47 -13.04 0.73
CA CYS A 49 -1.89 -12.81 0.95
C CYS A 49 -2.59 -12.45 -0.37
N SER A 50 -1.97 -11.66 -1.26
CA SER A 50 -2.55 -11.28 -2.55
C SER A 50 -2.73 -12.50 -3.46
N VAL A 51 -1.69 -13.34 -3.58
CA VAL A 51 -1.80 -14.61 -4.32
C VAL A 51 -2.91 -15.50 -3.76
N GLY A 52 -3.04 -15.58 -2.43
CA GLY A 52 -4.10 -16.36 -1.78
C GLY A 52 -5.51 -15.83 -2.07
N GLU A 53 -5.68 -14.51 -2.15
CA GLU A 53 -6.94 -13.89 -2.55
C GLU A 53 -7.29 -14.20 -4.00
N ASP A 54 -6.31 -14.14 -4.91
CA ASP A 54 -6.52 -14.45 -6.32
C ASP A 54 -6.94 -15.91 -6.51
N ILE A 55 -6.29 -16.85 -5.81
CA ILE A 55 -6.65 -18.27 -5.81
C ILE A 55 -8.08 -18.45 -5.25
N SER A 56 -8.40 -17.80 -4.13
CA SER A 56 -9.72 -17.89 -3.52
C SER A 56 -10.81 -17.34 -4.43
N HIS A 57 -10.52 -16.24 -5.13
CA HIS A 57 -11.41 -15.63 -6.10
C HIS A 57 -11.67 -16.56 -7.29
N ALA A 58 -10.60 -17.10 -7.89
CA ALA A 58 -10.72 -18.05 -9.00
C ALA A 58 -11.55 -19.29 -8.63
N TYR A 59 -11.31 -19.86 -7.45
CA TYR A 59 -12.08 -21.01 -6.95
C TYR A 59 -13.57 -20.68 -6.79
N LYS A 60 -13.91 -19.53 -6.23
CA LYS A 60 -15.31 -19.09 -6.06
C LYS A 60 -16.00 -18.88 -7.40
N THR A 61 -15.32 -18.24 -8.35
CA THR A 61 -15.85 -18.04 -9.71
C THR A 61 -16.17 -19.38 -10.38
N MET A 62 -15.26 -20.36 -10.28
CA MET A 62 -15.45 -21.69 -10.87
C MET A 62 -16.61 -22.48 -10.25
N LEU A 63 -16.96 -22.22 -8.98
CA LEU A 63 -18.09 -22.87 -8.31
C LEU A 63 -19.44 -22.17 -8.55
N SER A 64 -19.42 -20.92 -9.02
CA SER A 64 -20.63 -20.15 -9.32
C SER A 64 -21.14 -20.30 -10.76
N GLU A 65 -20.37 -21.01 -11.59
CA GLU A 65 -20.74 -21.46 -12.95
C GLU A 65 -21.39 -22.86 -12.91
#